data_AF-A0A951PTR4-F1
#
_entry.id   AF-A0A951PTR4-F1
#
_cell.length_a   1.000
_cell.length_b   1.000
_cell.length_c   1.000
_cell.angle_alpha   90.00
_cell.angle_beta   90.00
_cell.angle_gamma   90.00
#
_symmetry.space_group_name_H-M   'P 1'
#
loop_
_entity.id
_entity.type
_entity.pdbx_description
1 polymer ?
#
loop_
_entity_poly.entity_id
_entity_poly.type
_entity_poly.pdbx_seq_one_letter_code
_entity_poly.pdbx_strand_id
1 'polypeptide(L)'
;MQINFDPKLNSEPVTETRSFEELSIVLVGNQINPTIIQPDFLKMSGIFPLDWELQQQPIVNSNMAQIVFKNGVSLIAQGRSVSFRETVSPENANQPQILNLANNFIDKLPYADYQGFSMNPKIIMVFPNGRDIGQEFIVGRLLSPGPWSSLGLAPVQAAVNFLYQLERCPLVLNLSSVEFQQADKVPLPALLFSGSFNYEVSSYGVSERVQQLKKLLANCLTDIEEFREIVKKRFWQQGDSVFPVR
;
A
#
# COMPACT_ATOMS: atom_id res chain seq x y z
N MET A 1 3.50 33.45 31.66
CA MET A 1 3.63 32.07 32.18
C MET A 1 4.41 31.30 31.11
N GLN A 2 5.71 31.11 31.32
CA GLN A 2 6.60 30.43 30.37
C GLN A 2 6.32 28.92 30.42
N ILE A 3 5.96 28.33 29.29
CA ILE A 3 5.84 26.89 29.16
C ILE A 3 7.22 26.41 28.74
N ASN A 4 7.98 25.86 29.70
CA ASN A 4 9.22 25.15 29.41
C ASN A 4 8.87 23.90 28.59
N PHE A 5 9.31 23.86 27.34
CA PHE A 5 9.41 22.61 26.60
C PHE A 5 10.56 21.81 27.21
N ASP A 6 10.21 20.75 27.95
CA ASP A 6 11.17 19.79 28.47
C ASP A 6 11.75 18.98 27.29
N PRO A 7 13.06 19.05 27.00
CA PRO A 7 13.66 18.41 25.83
C PRO A 7 13.89 16.90 26.03
N LYS A 8 13.25 16.29 27.03
CA LYS A 8 13.33 14.85 27.29
C LYS A 8 12.06 14.15 26.82
N LEU A 9 11.86 14.10 25.49
CA LEU A 9 11.24 12.93 24.89
C LEU A 9 12.29 11.80 24.95
N ASN A 10 12.57 11.34 26.16
CA ASN A 10 13.44 10.21 26.40
C ASN A 10 12.93 9.05 25.56
N SER A 11 13.87 8.46 24.84
CA SER A 11 13.83 7.17 24.17
C SER A 11 13.45 6.06 25.15
N GLU A 12 12.20 6.02 25.60
CA GLU A 12 11.65 4.77 26.08
C GLU A 12 11.45 3.87 24.86
N PRO A 13 12.01 2.65 24.85
CA PRO A 13 11.76 1.73 23.75
C PRO A 13 10.26 1.46 23.76
N VAL A 14 9.52 1.94 22.76
CA VAL A 14 8.11 1.57 22.53
C VAL A 14 8.12 0.05 22.40
N THR A 15 7.80 -0.64 23.49
CA THR A 15 8.37 -1.99 23.70
C THR A 15 7.67 -3.06 22.87
N GLU A 16 6.60 -2.73 22.14
CA GLU A 16 6.07 -3.58 21.05
C GLU A 16 5.35 -2.74 19.97
N THR A 17 6.05 -1.88 19.23
CA THR A 17 5.50 -1.37 17.96
C THR A 17 5.36 -2.53 16.99
N ARG A 18 4.14 -2.84 16.56
CA ARG A 18 3.88 -3.88 15.55
C ARG A 18 3.62 -3.24 14.21
N SER A 19 4.25 -3.75 13.15
CA SER A 19 4.02 -3.29 11.78
C SER A 19 3.28 -4.36 10.97
N PHE A 20 2.25 -3.95 10.24
CA PHE A 20 1.56 -4.77 9.24
C PHE A 20 1.82 -4.19 7.87
N GLU A 21 2.12 -5.04 6.90
CA GLU A 21 2.38 -4.63 5.53
C GLU A 21 1.40 -5.30 4.56
N GLU A 22 0.87 -4.53 3.63
CA GLU A 22 -0.01 -4.98 2.55
C GLU A 22 0.58 -4.47 1.24
N LEU A 23 0.58 -5.31 0.22
CA LEU A 23 0.94 -4.91 -1.14
C LEU A 23 -0.24 -5.16 -2.07
N SER A 24 -0.44 -4.25 -3.00
CA SER A 24 -1.38 -4.46 -4.10
C SER A 24 -0.82 -4.00 -5.44
N ILE A 25 -1.18 -4.72 -6.50
CA ILE A 25 -0.93 -4.33 -7.88
C ILE A 25 -2.29 -4.20 -8.56
N VAL A 26 -2.55 -3.04 -9.14
CA VAL A 26 -3.78 -2.78 -9.89
C VAL A 26 -3.41 -2.60 -11.36
N LEU A 27 -3.78 -3.56 -12.18
CA LEU A 27 -3.69 -3.45 -13.63
C LEU A 27 -4.91 -2.69 -14.15
N VAL A 28 -4.70 -1.75 -15.07
CA VAL A 28 -5.78 -0.96 -15.69
C VAL A 28 -5.79 -1.24 -17.19
N GLY A 29 -6.97 -1.49 -17.75
CA GLY A 29 -7.14 -1.78 -19.17
C GLY A 29 -8.56 -1.53 -19.67
N ASN A 30 -8.68 -1.14 -20.94
CA ASN A 30 -9.98 -0.79 -21.52
C ASN A 30 -10.88 -2.02 -21.75
N GLN A 31 -10.30 -3.22 -21.81
CA GLN A 31 -10.99 -4.47 -22.13
C GLN A 31 -10.86 -5.51 -21.01
N ILE A 32 -10.93 -5.06 -19.76
CA ILE A 32 -11.05 -5.94 -18.60
C ILE A 32 -12.53 -6.20 -18.33
N ASN A 33 -12.93 -7.48 -18.36
CA ASN A 33 -14.30 -7.89 -18.04
C ASN A 33 -14.32 -8.72 -16.75
N PRO A 34 -15.03 -8.30 -15.69
CA PRO A 34 -15.13 -9.08 -14.46
C PRO A 34 -15.73 -10.48 -14.66
N THR A 35 -16.61 -10.70 -15.64
CA THR A 35 -17.30 -12.00 -15.79
C THR A 35 -16.39 -13.13 -16.26
N ILE A 36 -15.27 -12.82 -16.92
CA ILE A 36 -14.26 -13.83 -17.32
C ILE A 36 -13.33 -14.21 -16.16
N ILE A 37 -13.32 -13.43 -15.09
CA ILE A 37 -12.44 -13.59 -13.94
C ILE A 37 -13.12 -14.53 -12.94
N GLN A 38 -13.20 -15.80 -13.35
CA GLN A 38 -13.73 -16.89 -12.55
C GLN A 38 -12.59 -17.75 -11.99
N PRO A 39 -12.72 -18.32 -10.78
CA PRO A 39 -11.66 -19.15 -10.20
C PRO A 39 -11.17 -20.27 -11.12
N ASP A 40 -12.09 -20.98 -11.77
CA ASP A 40 -11.77 -22.10 -12.66
C ASP A 40 -10.97 -21.62 -13.87
N PHE A 41 -11.40 -20.53 -14.51
CA PHE A 41 -10.65 -19.92 -15.62
C PHE A 41 -9.23 -19.56 -15.18
N LEU A 42 -9.08 -18.85 -14.06
CA LEU A 42 -7.79 -18.35 -13.61
C LEU A 42 -6.83 -19.47 -13.18
N LYS A 43 -7.37 -20.56 -12.61
CA LYS A 43 -6.60 -21.76 -12.26
C LYS A 43 -6.19 -22.53 -13.51
N MET A 44 -7.13 -22.81 -14.41
CA MET A 44 -6.88 -23.56 -15.65
C MET A 44 -5.95 -22.81 -16.62
N SER A 45 -5.99 -21.48 -16.63
CA SER A 45 -5.08 -20.65 -17.42
C SER A 45 -3.67 -20.58 -16.82
N GLY A 46 -3.48 -21.07 -15.59
CA GLY A 46 -2.22 -20.98 -14.86
C GLY A 46 -1.92 -19.57 -14.32
N ILE A 47 -2.94 -18.72 -14.17
CA ILE A 47 -2.78 -17.43 -13.47
C ILE A 47 -2.61 -17.70 -11.98
N PHE A 48 -3.50 -18.50 -11.39
CA PHE A 48 -3.37 -18.99 -10.02
C PHE A 48 -2.93 -20.46 -10.00
N PRO A 49 -2.17 -20.88 -8.96
CA PRO A 49 -1.89 -22.29 -8.72
C PRO A 49 -3.16 -23.13 -8.49
N LEU A 50 -3.13 -24.39 -8.93
CA LEU A 50 -4.30 -25.28 -8.87
C LEU A 50 -4.66 -25.66 -7.42
N ASP A 51 -3.65 -25.80 -6.57
CA ASP A 51 -3.71 -26.21 -5.16
C ASP A 51 -4.21 -25.10 -4.22
N TRP A 52 -4.32 -23.86 -4.69
CA TRP A 52 -4.80 -22.76 -3.84
C TRP A 52 -6.27 -22.91 -3.47
N GLU A 53 -6.57 -22.87 -2.17
CA GLU A 53 -7.92 -22.99 -1.66
C GLU A 53 -8.59 -21.63 -1.47
N LEU A 54 -9.87 -21.55 -1.86
CA LEU A 54 -10.70 -20.38 -1.61
C LEU A 54 -11.02 -20.25 -0.12
N GLN A 55 -10.92 -19.03 0.40
CA GLN A 55 -11.31 -18.72 1.78
C GLN A 55 -12.83 -18.63 1.92
N GLN A 56 -13.51 -18.14 0.88
CA GLN A 56 -14.95 -17.97 0.83
C GLN A 56 -15.47 -18.17 -0.59
N GLN A 57 -16.79 -18.26 -0.74
CA GLN A 57 -17.41 -18.32 -2.06
C GLN A 57 -17.07 -17.07 -2.88
N PRO A 58 -16.59 -17.22 -4.13
CA PRO A 58 -16.31 -16.11 -5.02
C PRO A 58 -17.58 -15.29 -5.29
N ILE A 59 -17.42 -13.97 -5.37
CA ILE A 59 -18.50 -13.09 -5.79
C ILE A 59 -18.22 -12.72 -7.23
N VAL A 60 -19.04 -13.16 -8.18
CA VAL A 60 -18.88 -12.83 -9.61
C VAL A 60 -20.21 -12.36 -10.17
N ASN A 61 -20.24 -11.15 -10.72
CA ASN A 61 -21.36 -10.58 -11.45
C ASN A 61 -20.84 -9.68 -12.59
N SER A 62 -21.76 -9.02 -13.31
CA SER A 62 -21.41 -8.17 -14.45
C SER A 62 -20.49 -6.99 -14.10
N ASN A 63 -20.50 -6.55 -12.85
CA ASN A 63 -19.82 -5.32 -12.41
C ASN A 63 -18.53 -5.62 -11.63
N MET A 64 -18.44 -6.80 -11.03
CA MET A 64 -17.34 -7.15 -10.12
C MET A 64 -17.09 -8.66 -10.07
N ALA A 65 -15.81 -9.02 -9.95
CA ALA A 65 -15.37 -10.32 -9.49
C ALA A 65 -14.47 -10.16 -8.27
N GLN A 66 -14.72 -10.92 -7.21
CA GLN A 66 -13.91 -10.97 -6.01
C GLN A 66 -13.61 -12.42 -5.64
N ILE A 67 -12.32 -12.71 -5.53
CA ILE A 67 -11.79 -14.03 -5.20
C ILE A 67 -10.80 -13.85 -4.05
N VAL A 68 -10.99 -14.58 -2.96
CA VAL A 68 -10.15 -14.51 -1.76
C VAL A 68 -9.66 -15.92 -1.44
N PHE A 69 -8.35 -16.07 -1.32
CA PHE A 69 -7.69 -17.34 -1.02
C PHE A 69 -7.23 -17.40 0.44
N LYS A 70 -7.15 -18.61 0.99
CA LYS A 70 -6.76 -18.84 2.39
C LYS A 70 -5.33 -18.41 2.73
N ASN A 71 -4.46 -18.32 1.72
CA ASN A 71 -3.08 -17.87 1.87
C ASN A 71 -2.95 -16.34 1.98
N GLY A 72 -4.05 -15.58 2.07
CA GLY A 72 -4.02 -14.13 2.22
C GLY A 72 -3.89 -13.36 0.91
N VAL A 73 -3.93 -14.04 -0.24
CA VAL A 73 -3.98 -13.41 -1.56
C VAL A 73 -5.43 -13.23 -1.99
N SER A 74 -5.73 -12.08 -2.59
CA SER A 74 -7.04 -11.80 -3.19
C SER A 74 -6.93 -11.13 -4.54
N LEU A 75 -7.97 -11.32 -5.35
CA LEU A 75 -8.17 -10.67 -6.62
C LEU A 75 -9.52 -9.98 -6.60
N ILE A 76 -9.54 -8.70 -6.97
CA ILE A 76 -10.75 -7.93 -7.21
C ILE A 76 -10.69 -7.35 -8.62
N ALA A 77 -11.65 -7.69 -9.46
CA ALA A 77 -11.84 -7.03 -10.74
C ALA A 77 -13.10 -6.18 -10.68
N GLN A 78 -12.97 -4.89 -11.00
CA GLN A 78 -14.08 -3.96 -11.00
C GLN A 78 -13.83 -2.86 -12.03
N GLY A 79 -14.86 -2.56 -12.82
CA GLY A 79 -14.75 -1.59 -13.92
C GLY A 79 -13.65 -1.99 -14.90
N ARG A 80 -12.68 -1.10 -15.11
CA ARG A 80 -11.54 -1.28 -16.04
C ARG A 80 -10.26 -1.72 -15.34
N SER A 81 -10.37 -2.38 -14.20
CA SER A 81 -9.20 -2.72 -13.38
C SER A 81 -9.28 -4.12 -12.79
N VAL A 82 -8.10 -4.73 -12.60
CA VAL A 82 -7.89 -5.93 -11.79
C VAL A 82 -6.84 -5.63 -10.75
N SER A 83 -7.21 -5.75 -9.48
CA SER A 83 -6.36 -5.61 -8.32
C SER A 83 -6.00 -6.98 -7.76
N PHE A 84 -4.70 -7.23 -7.64
CA PHE A 84 -4.14 -8.30 -6.83
C PHE A 84 -3.71 -7.71 -5.50
N ARG A 85 -3.96 -8.39 -4.39
CA ARG A 85 -3.58 -7.94 -3.06
C ARG A 85 -3.06 -9.10 -2.24
N GLU A 86 -2.02 -8.83 -1.45
CA GLU A 86 -1.36 -9.78 -0.58
C GLU A 86 -0.95 -9.10 0.72
N THR A 87 -1.15 -9.79 1.84
CA THR A 87 -0.54 -9.40 3.12
C THR A 87 0.92 -9.84 3.10
N VAL A 88 1.83 -8.91 3.39
CA VAL A 88 3.26 -9.19 3.42
C VAL A 88 3.65 -9.66 4.82
N SER A 89 4.19 -10.87 4.88
CA SER A 89 4.79 -11.52 6.05
C SER A 89 6.30 -11.65 5.85
N PRO A 90 7.07 -11.97 6.90
CA PRO A 90 8.51 -12.22 6.75
C PRO A 90 8.86 -13.32 5.73
N GLU A 91 7.95 -14.26 5.48
CA GLU A 91 8.13 -15.40 4.58
C GLU A 91 8.04 -14.99 3.10
N ASN A 92 7.20 -14.01 2.76
CA ASN A 92 6.99 -13.53 1.38
C ASN A 92 7.56 -12.12 1.11
N ALA A 93 8.17 -11.48 2.10
CA ALA A 93 8.65 -10.08 2.02
C ALA A 93 9.57 -9.79 0.83
N ASN A 94 10.42 -10.76 0.46
CA ASN A 94 11.38 -10.63 -0.65
C ASN A 94 10.81 -11.08 -1.99
N GLN A 95 9.70 -11.83 -1.98
CA GLN A 95 9.10 -12.38 -3.18
C GLN A 95 7.56 -12.46 -3.04
N PRO A 96 6.86 -11.31 -3.05
CA PRO A 96 5.40 -11.30 -3.00
C PRO A 96 4.83 -12.09 -4.19
N GLN A 97 3.89 -12.99 -3.91
CA GLN A 97 3.27 -13.83 -4.93
C GLN A 97 2.52 -13.01 -5.97
N ILE A 98 1.95 -11.87 -5.59
CA ILE A 98 1.14 -11.04 -6.49
C ILE A 98 1.91 -10.43 -7.67
N LEU A 99 3.24 -10.29 -7.59
CA LEU A 99 4.05 -9.85 -8.73
C LEU A 99 4.02 -10.90 -9.85
N ASN A 100 4.13 -12.19 -9.48
CA ASN A 100 4.06 -13.29 -10.44
C ASN A 100 2.64 -13.45 -10.99
N LEU A 101 1.62 -13.29 -10.14
CA LEU A 101 0.22 -13.36 -10.57
C LEU A 101 -0.11 -12.27 -11.58
N ALA A 102 0.33 -11.03 -11.36
CA ALA A 102 0.13 -9.93 -12.31
C ALA A 102 0.83 -10.21 -13.64
N ASN A 103 2.07 -10.71 -13.62
CA ASN A 103 2.79 -11.13 -14.82
C ASN A 103 2.04 -12.23 -15.59
N ASN A 104 1.60 -13.29 -14.90
CA ASN A 104 0.84 -14.37 -15.51
C ASN A 104 -0.49 -13.86 -16.09
N PHE A 105 -1.16 -12.94 -15.41
CA PHE A 105 -2.40 -12.34 -15.89
C PHE A 105 -2.19 -11.58 -17.20
N ILE A 106 -1.14 -10.76 -17.28
CA ILE A 106 -0.75 -10.04 -18.51
C ILE A 106 -0.45 -11.02 -19.65
N ASP A 107 0.27 -12.10 -19.36
CA ASP A 107 0.64 -13.13 -20.35
C ASP A 107 -0.57 -13.89 -20.88
N LYS A 108 -1.55 -14.20 -20.01
CA LYS A 108 -2.74 -15.01 -20.37
C LYS A 108 -3.89 -14.18 -20.92
N LEU A 109 -3.91 -12.88 -20.63
CA LEU A 109 -4.91 -11.93 -21.13
C LEU A 109 -4.23 -10.75 -21.82
N PRO A 110 -3.50 -10.96 -22.93
CA PRO A 110 -2.71 -9.92 -23.58
C PRO A 110 -3.59 -8.86 -24.28
N TYR A 111 -4.83 -9.23 -24.64
CA TYR A 111 -5.77 -8.36 -25.37
C TYR A 111 -6.62 -7.45 -24.48
N ALA A 112 -6.36 -7.38 -23.17
CA ALA A 112 -7.13 -6.54 -22.24
C ALA A 112 -6.94 -5.01 -22.43
N ASP A 113 -6.21 -4.61 -23.47
CA ASP A 113 -5.86 -3.22 -23.82
C ASP A 113 -5.37 -2.41 -22.60
N TYR A 114 -4.32 -2.92 -21.96
CA TYR A 114 -3.74 -2.32 -20.77
C TYR A 114 -3.23 -0.89 -21.02
N GLN A 115 -3.55 -0.01 -20.09
CA GLN A 115 -3.11 1.40 -20.07
C GLN A 115 -1.95 1.62 -19.10
N GLY A 116 -1.74 0.69 -18.17
CA GLY A 116 -0.75 0.82 -17.13
C GLY A 116 -1.08 -0.03 -15.91
N PHE A 117 -0.34 0.21 -14.83
CA PHE A 117 -0.65 -0.35 -13.54
C PHE A 117 -0.22 0.58 -12.41
N SER A 118 -0.78 0.37 -11.23
CA SER A 118 -0.30 0.98 -9.99
C SER A 118 0.18 -0.10 -9.03
N MET A 119 1.28 0.16 -8.33
CA MET A 119 1.71 -0.62 -7.19
C MET A 119 1.47 0.19 -5.92
N ASN A 120 0.65 -0.35 -5.01
CA ASN A 120 0.24 0.35 -3.80
C ASN A 120 0.65 -0.42 -2.55
N PRO A 121 1.85 -0.17 -2.00
CA PRO A 121 2.27 -0.70 -0.72
C PRO A 121 1.65 0.09 0.43
N LYS A 122 1.38 -0.58 1.54
CA LYS A 122 0.92 0.03 2.79
C LYS A 122 1.67 -0.55 3.97
N ILE A 123 2.08 0.30 4.89
CA ILE A 123 2.62 -0.08 6.19
C ILE A 123 1.79 0.58 7.28
N ILE A 124 1.24 -0.23 8.17
CA ILE A 124 0.50 0.21 9.35
C ILE A 124 1.38 -0.05 10.56
N MET A 125 1.75 1.00 11.29
CA MET A 125 2.45 0.88 12.57
C MET A 125 1.46 1.07 13.71
N VAL A 126 1.28 0.04 14.53
CA VAL A 126 0.32 0.00 15.63
C VAL A 126 1.02 0.30 16.95
N PHE A 127 0.37 1.10 17.79
CA PHE A 127 0.89 1.56 19.08
C PHE A 127 -0.01 1.09 20.23
N PRO A 128 0.19 -0.13 20.77
CA PRO A 128 -0.71 -0.70 21.77
C PRO A 128 -0.86 0.13 23.05
N ASN A 129 0.21 0.84 23.45
CA ASN A 129 0.26 1.62 24.69
C ASN A 129 0.24 3.14 24.45
N GLY A 130 0.13 3.57 23.20
CA GLY A 130 0.36 4.95 22.80
C GLY A 130 -0.92 5.67 22.44
N ARG A 131 -1.57 6.35 23.37
CA ARG A 131 -2.69 7.24 23.02
C ARG A 131 -2.17 8.36 22.12
N ASP A 132 -2.89 8.65 21.05
CA ASP A 132 -2.66 9.78 20.13
C ASP A 132 -1.28 9.84 19.41
N ILE A 133 -0.44 8.81 19.51
CA ILE A 133 0.92 8.79 18.91
C ILE A 133 0.91 9.06 17.41
N GLY A 134 -0.05 8.50 16.66
CA GLY A 134 -0.14 8.72 15.21
C GLY A 134 -0.37 10.20 14.85
N GLN A 135 -1.19 10.87 15.65
CA GLN A 135 -1.47 12.30 15.50
C GLN A 135 -0.29 13.15 15.95
N GLU A 136 0.29 12.85 17.12
CA GLU A 136 1.50 13.53 17.64
C GLU A 136 2.68 13.41 16.67
N PHE A 137 2.82 12.26 16.00
CA PHE A 137 3.85 12.07 15.00
C PHE A 137 3.70 13.08 13.84
N ILE A 138 2.49 13.21 13.28
CA ILE A 138 2.27 14.10 12.13
C ILE A 138 2.35 15.57 12.57
N VAL A 139 1.58 15.96 13.58
CA VAL A 139 1.47 17.36 14.03
C VAL A 139 2.76 17.82 14.72
N GLY A 140 3.38 16.96 15.53
CA GLY A 140 4.55 17.31 16.33
C GLY A 140 5.88 17.15 15.62
N ARG A 141 5.99 16.29 14.59
CA ARG A 141 7.25 16.09 13.85
C ARG A 141 7.25 16.64 12.42
N LEU A 142 6.12 16.61 11.71
CA LEU A 142 6.09 16.99 10.29
C LEU A 142 5.61 18.43 10.04
N LEU A 143 4.79 18.97 10.94
CA LEU A 143 4.22 20.30 10.80
C LEU A 143 4.87 21.28 11.78
N SER A 144 5.12 22.51 11.33
CA SER A 144 5.62 23.56 12.23
C SER A 144 4.52 24.00 13.20
N PRO A 145 4.81 24.14 14.50
CA PRO A 145 3.80 24.50 15.49
C PRO A 145 3.18 25.87 15.17
N GLY A 146 1.90 26.04 15.49
CA GLY A 146 1.20 27.31 15.31
C GLY A 146 -0.18 27.35 15.96
N PRO A 147 -0.85 28.52 16.00
CA PRO A 147 -2.16 28.69 16.67
C PRO A 147 -3.27 27.78 16.14
N TRP A 148 -3.07 27.19 14.95
CA TRP A 148 -3.97 26.23 14.34
C TRP A 148 -3.99 24.87 15.08
N SER A 149 -2.95 24.51 15.84
CA SER A 149 -2.84 23.17 16.45
C SER A 149 -3.73 22.96 17.67
N SER A 150 -4.22 24.04 18.28
CA SER A 150 -5.09 24.01 19.47
C SER A 150 -6.50 24.52 19.21
N LEU A 151 -6.91 24.60 17.94
CA LEU A 151 -8.24 25.06 17.56
C LEU A 151 -9.27 23.94 17.71
N GLY A 152 -10.30 24.18 18.53
CA GLY A 152 -11.43 23.26 18.71
C GLY A 152 -11.47 22.61 20.10
N LEU A 153 -12.31 21.58 20.23
CA LEU A 153 -12.55 20.85 21.49
C LEU A 153 -11.73 19.57 21.61
N ALA A 154 -11.06 19.16 20.54
CA ALA A 154 -10.25 17.95 20.46
C ALA A 154 -8.93 18.25 19.74
N PRO A 155 -7.89 17.43 19.96
CA PRO A 155 -6.62 17.57 19.25
C PRO A 155 -6.81 17.51 17.71
N VAL A 156 -6.02 18.29 16.96
CA VAL A 156 -6.14 18.40 15.50
C VAL A 156 -5.73 17.11 14.78
N GLN A 157 -6.60 16.59 13.92
CA GLN A 157 -6.26 15.48 13.03
C GLN A 157 -5.62 16.01 11.75
N ALA A 158 -4.48 15.43 11.36
CA ALA A 158 -3.74 15.83 10.18
C ALA A 158 -3.34 14.61 9.35
N ALA A 159 -3.25 14.81 8.04
CA ALA A 159 -2.66 13.89 7.08
C ALA A 159 -1.75 14.68 6.14
N VAL A 160 -0.69 14.05 5.66
CA VAL A 160 0.27 14.68 4.73
C VAL A 160 0.34 13.85 3.46
N ASN A 161 0.30 14.54 2.32
CA ASN A 161 0.49 13.94 1.01
C ASN A 161 1.77 14.50 0.39
N PHE A 162 2.67 13.61 -0.01
CA PHE A 162 3.86 13.94 -0.78
C PHE A 162 3.69 13.40 -2.20
N LEU A 163 3.98 14.24 -3.18
CA LEU A 163 3.99 13.86 -4.59
C LEU A 163 5.44 13.94 -5.06
N TYR A 164 6.04 12.79 -5.34
CA TYR A 164 7.39 12.68 -5.86
C TYR A 164 7.35 12.34 -7.35
N GLN A 165 8.20 12.99 -8.13
CA GLN A 165 8.47 12.59 -9.50
C GLN A 165 9.77 11.79 -9.52
N LEU A 166 9.68 10.47 -9.52
CA LEU A 166 10.84 9.61 -9.69
C LEU A 166 11.18 9.52 -11.18
N GLU A 167 12.42 9.16 -11.52
CA GLU A 167 12.85 9.01 -12.91
C GLU A 167 12.00 7.99 -13.69
N ARG A 168 11.48 6.98 -12.98
CA ARG A 168 10.71 5.87 -13.55
C ARG A 168 9.19 6.04 -13.48
N CYS A 169 8.68 6.72 -12.46
CA CYS A 169 7.24 6.90 -12.25
C CYS A 169 6.92 8.00 -11.21
N PRO A 170 5.70 8.57 -11.21
CA PRO A 170 5.21 9.34 -10.08
C PRO A 170 4.92 8.44 -8.87
N LEU A 171 5.32 8.91 -7.68
CA LEU A 171 5.00 8.30 -6.39
C LEU A 171 4.14 9.28 -5.57
N VAL A 172 2.95 8.83 -5.18
CA VAL A 172 2.15 9.50 -4.15
C VAL A 172 2.34 8.77 -2.82
N LEU A 173 2.81 9.49 -1.80
CA LEU A 173 2.96 8.98 -0.44
C LEU A 173 2.00 9.73 0.49
N ASN A 174 1.14 8.99 1.17
CA ASN A 174 0.25 9.53 2.20
C ASN A 174 0.65 9.00 3.58
N LEU A 175 0.67 9.92 4.56
CA LEU A 175 0.71 9.62 5.99
C LEU A 175 -0.60 10.08 6.64
N SER A 176 -1.21 9.19 7.40
CA SER A 176 -2.42 9.50 8.17
C SER A 176 -2.45 8.71 9.48
N SER A 177 -3.01 9.34 10.53
CA SER A 177 -3.35 8.65 11.76
C SER A 177 -4.65 7.85 11.54
N VAL A 178 -4.65 6.59 11.94
CA VAL A 178 -5.79 5.67 11.78
C VAL A 178 -6.00 4.86 13.05
N GLU A 179 -7.18 4.26 13.18
CA GLU A 179 -7.46 3.26 14.21
C GLU A 179 -7.36 1.86 13.61
N PHE A 180 -6.46 1.04 14.16
CA PHE A 180 -6.33 -0.35 13.80
C PHE A 180 -7.38 -1.18 14.53
N GLN A 181 -8.38 -1.63 13.78
CA GLN A 181 -9.48 -2.45 14.27
C GLN A 181 -9.04 -3.91 14.41
N GLN A 182 -9.31 -4.50 15.57
CA GLN A 182 -9.17 -5.93 15.83
C GLN A 182 -10.52 -6.46 16.26
N ALA A 183 -10.91 -7.64 15.76
CA ALA A 183 -12.17 -8.27 16.14
C ALA A 183 -12.28 -8.36 17.67
N ASP A 184 -13.40 -7.86 18.21
CA ASP A 184 -13.74 -7.88 19.63
C ASP A 184 -12.74 -7.19 20.58
N LYS A 185 -11.93 -6.27 20.08
CA LYS A 185 -10.96 -5.50 20.88
C LYS A 185 -11.11 -4.00 20.68
N VAL A 186 -10.63 -3.25 21.67
CA VAL A 186 -10.55 -1.79 21.57
C VAL A 186 -9.64 -1.42 20.40
N PRO A 187 -10.06 -0.50 19.51
CA PRO A 187 -9.24 -0.04 18.39
C PRO A 187 -7.91 0.50 18.90
N LEU A 188 -6.83 0.12 18.24
CA LEU A 188 -5.49 0.57 18.61
C LEU A 188 -5.07 1.76 17.73
N PRO A 189 -4.53 2.83 18.30
CA PRO A 189 -4.00 3.93 17.51
C PRO A 189 -2.84 3.45 16.63
N ALA A 190 -2.83 3.90 15.38
CA ALA A 190 -1.86 3.51 14.39
C ALA A 190 -1.52 4.64 13.43
N LEU A 191 -0.34 4.53 12.80
CA LEU A 191 0.11 5.41 11.73
C LEU A 191 0.13 4.61 10.43
N LEU A 192 -0.63 5.07 9.44
CA LEU A 192 -0.70 4.47 8.11
C LEU A 192 0.20 5.23 7.14
N PHE A 193 1.11 4.50 6.52
CA PHE A 193 1.85 4.90 5.34
C PHE A 193 1.23 4.20 4.15
N SER A 194 0.83 4.96 3.14
CA SER A 194 0.35 4.38 1.87
C SER A 194 1.08 5.01 0.69
N GLY A 195 1.63 4.15 -0.16
CA GLY A 195 2.29 4.54 -1.40
C GLY A 195 1.43 4.21 -2.61
N SER A 196 1.63 4.96 -3.69
CA SER A 196 1.09 4.64 -5.02
C SER A 196 2.14 4.98 -6.07
N PHE A 197 2.77 3.95 -6.63
CA PHE A 197 3.69 4.05 -7.76
C PHE A 197 2.89 3.81 -9.04
N ASN A 198 2.84 4.80 -9.93
CA ASN A 198 1.95 4.78 -11.09
C ASN A 198 2.74 4.62 -12.39
N TYR A 199 2.50 3.53 -13.10
CA TYR A 199 3.18 3.15 -14.31
C TYR A 199 2.24 3.22 -15.50
N GLU A 200 2.57 4.07 -16.48
CA GLU A 200 1.80 4.22 -17.70
C GLU A 200 2.43 3.44 -18.86
N VAL A 201 1.59 3.00 -19.79
CA VAL A 201 2.01 2.31 -21.00
C VAL A 201 1.52 3.08 -22.21
N SER A 202 2.45 3.43 -23.09
CA SER A 202 2.21 4.24 -24.28
C SER A 202 2.25 3.42 -25.59
N SER A 203 2.38 2.10 -25.50
CA SER A 203 2.46 1.23 -26.68
C SER A 203 1.07 0.93 -27.28
N TYR A 204 1.02 0.97 -28.61
CA TYR A 204 -0.17 0.67 -29.41
C TYR A 204 -0.25 -0.81 -29.84
N GLY A 205 0.86 -1.55 -29.79
CA GLY A 205 0.93 -2.96 -30.18
C GLY A 205 0.73 -3.90 -28.99
N VAL A 206 -0.06 -4.96 -29.16
CA VAL A 206 -0.33 -5.93 -28.08
C VAL A 206 0.96 -6.54 -27.51
N SER A 207 1.86 -7.00 -28.39
CA SER A 207 3.11 -7.64 -27.96
C SER A 207 4.07 -6.68 -27.27
N GLU A 208 4.23 -5.46 -27.82
CA GLU A 208 5.10 -4.43 -27.24
C GLU A 208 4.57 -3.95 -25.89
N ARG A 209 3.26 -3.75 -25.75
CA ARG A 209 2.59 -3.41 -24.49
C ARG A 209 2.82 -4.47 -23.42
N VAL A 210 2.64 -5.75 -23.76
CA VAL A 210 2.91 -6.85 -22.83
C VAL A 210 4.38 -6.84 -22.39
N GLN A 211 5.32 -6.69 -23.33
CA GLN A 211 6.74 -6.62 -23.00
C GLN A 211 7.08 -5.41 -22.11
N GLN A 212 6.52 -4.24 -22.41
CA GLN A 212 6.70 -3.03 -21.62
C GLN A 212 6.18 -3.20 -20.19
N LEU A 213 4.97 -3.73 -20.01
CA LEU A 213 4.40 -3.99 -18.69
C LEU A 213 5.26 -4.95 -17.87
N LYS A 214 5.73 -6.04 -18.48
CA LYS A 214 6.59 -7.02 -17.79
C LYS A 214 7.92 -6.40 -17.36
N LYS A 215 8.51 -5.55 -18.21
CA LYS A 215 9.71 -4.79 -17.88
C LYS A 215 9.47 -3.83 -16.71
N LEU A 216 8.33 -3.14 -16.69
CA LEU A 216 7.98 -2.22 -15.60
C LEU A 216 7.67 -2.97 -14.30
N LEU A 217 6.97 -4.10 -14.34
CA LEU A 217 6.71 -4.95 -13.17
C LEU A 217 8.00 -5.47 -12.53
N ALA A 218 9.06 -5.68 -13.31
CA ALA A 218 10.36 -6.07 -12.78
C ALA A 218 10.97 -5.02 -11.82
N ASN A 219 10.58 -3.75 -11.94
CA ASN A 219 11.04 -2.67 -11.05
C ASN A 219 10.30 -2.66 -9.70
N CYS A 220 9.16 -3.33 -9.58
CA CYS A 220 8.32 -3.27 -8.39
C CYS A 220 9.03 -3.75 -7.12
N LEU A 221 9.93 -4.74 -7.21
CA LEU A 221 10.72 -5.18 -6.05
C LEU A 221 11.59 -4.04 -5.51
N THR A 222 12.23 -3.28 -6.41
CA THR A 222 13.01 -2.10 -6.02
C THR A 222 12.13 -1.02 -5.41
N ASP A 223 10.93 -0.80 -5.95
CA ASP A 223 9.99 0.18 -5.41
C ASP A 223 9.47 -0.16 -4.01
N ILE A 224 9.21 -1.45 -3.77
CA ILE A 224 8.79 -1.95 -2.45
C ILE A 224 9.89 -1.66 -1.44
N GLU A 225 11.15 -1.94 -1.78
CA GLU A 225 12.27 -1.62 -0.90
C GLU A 225 12.46 -0.13 -0.72
N GLU A 226 12.35 0.67 -1.78
CA GLU A 226 12.44 2.13 -1.67
C GLU A 226 11.32 2.68 -0.76
N PHE A 227 10.10 2.16 -0.86
CA PHE A 227 9.00 2.51 0.03
C PHE A 227 9.31 2.13 1.48
N ARG A 228 9.78 0.90 1.75
CA ARG A 228 10.18 0.45 3.08
C ARG A 228 11.29 1.34 3.65
N GLU A 229 12.26 1.74 2.84
CA GLU A 229 13.37 2.61 3.19
C GLU A 229 12.91 4.05 3.51
N ILE A 230 11.99 4.62 2.72
CA ILE A 230 11.37 5.92 3.00
C ILE A 230 10.71 5.87 4.38
N VAL A 231 9.85 4.87 4.62
CA VAL A 231 9.11 4.71 5.88
C VAL A 231 10.07 4.54 7.06
N LYS A 232 11.02 3.60 6.97
CA LYS A 232 11.94 3.27 8.06
C LYS A 232 12.97 4.36 8.31
N LYS A 233 13.68 4.84 7.29
CA LYS A 233 14.83 5.75 7.47
C LYS A 233 14.47 7.21 7.48
N ARG A 234 13.51 7.64 6.65
CA ARG A 234 13.18 9.06 6.48
C ARG A 234 12.12 9.53 7.47
N PHE A 235 11.18 8.68 7.83
CA PHE A 235 10.12 9.03 8.79
C PHE A 235 10.35 8.44 10.18
N TRP A 236 10.71 7.16 10.27
CA TRP A 236 10.75 6.48 11.57
C TRP A 236 12.08 6.63 12.34
N GLN A 237 13.23 6.50 11.68
CA GLN A 237 14.56 6.50 12.32
C GLN A 237 15.25 7.88 12.44
N GLN A 238 14.64 8.97 11.97
CA GLN A 238 15.25 10.30 12.16
C GLN A 238 15.01 10.81 13.58
N GLY A 239 16.06 10.72 14.39
CA GLY A 239 16.23 11.45 15.66
C GLY A 239 16.71 12.89 15.50
N ASP A 240 16.86 13.40 14.28
CA ASP A 240 17.32 14.76 14.02
C ASP A 240 16.35 15.51 13.10
N SER A 241 15.99 16.72 13.54
CA SER A 241 15.05 17.64 12.93
C SER A 241 15.28 17.84 11.43
N VAL A 242 14.22 17.70 10.61
CA VAL A 242 14.25 17.89 9.14
C VAL A 242 14.26 19.38 8.76
N PHE A 243 14.13 20.28 9.72
CA PHE A 243 14.20 21.72 9.50
C PHE A 243 15.55 22.26 9.99
N PRO A 244 16.31 23.00 9.15
CA PRO A 244 17.46 23.73 9.64
C PRO A 244 16.98 24.75 10.68
N VAL A 245 17.56 24.68 11.88
CA VAL A 245 17.42 25.73 12.89
C VAL A 245 17.92 27.03 12.25
N ARG A 246 17.00 27.98 12.06
CA ARG A 246 17.35 29.36 11.68
C ARG A 246 17.48 30.22 12.91
#